data_AF-A0A4W5K466-F1
#
_entry.id   AF-A0A4W5K466-F1
#
_cell.length_a   1.000
_cell.length_b   1.000
_cell.length_c   1.000
_cell.angle_alpha   90.00
_cell.angle_beta   90.00
_cell.angle_gamma   90.00
#
_symmetry.space_group_name_H-M   'P 1'
#
loop_
_entity.id
_entity.type
_entity.pdbx_description
1 polymer ?
#
loop_
_entity_poly.entity_id
_entity_poly.type
_entity_poly.pdbx_seq_one_letter_code
_entity_poly.pdbx_strand_id
1 'polypeptide(L)' 'MSISRDAVGVCLLGDRLYAVGGYDGTVYLNTVEAYDPQTNEWTQVAPLCLGRAGACVVAVKL' A
#
# COMPACT_ATOMS: atom_id res chain seq x y z
N MET A 1 -11.34 -6.75 -1.92
CA MET A 1 -9.97 -7.30 -2.01
C MET A 1 -9.46 -7.51 -0.60
N SER A 2 -8.93 -8.69 -0.29
CA SER A 2 -8.30 -8.94 1.01
C SER A 2 -7.04 -9.75 0.75
N ILE A 3 -5.90 -9.06 0.70
CA ILE A 3 -4.57 -9.66 0.65
C ILE A 3 -3.91 -9.33 2.00
N SER A 4 -3.42 -10.34 2.70
CA SER A 4 -2.63 -10.12 3.92
C SER A 4 -1.32 -9.44 3.56
N ARG A 5 -0.90 -8.44 4.34
CA ARG A 5 0.34 -7.70 4.09
C ARG A 5 1.16 -7.57 5.38
N ASP A 6 2.08 -8.50 5.61
CA ASP A 6 3.09 -8.34 6.65
C ASP A 6 4.14 -7.29 6.21
N ALA A 7 4.69 -6.58 7.19
CA ALA A 7 5.70 -5.53 7.01
C ALA A 7 5.37 -4.52 5.88
N VAL A 8 4.08 -4.18 5.75
CA VAL A 8 3.58 -3.20 4.79
C VAL A 8 4.01 -1.78 5.17
N GLY A 9 4.40 -0.99 4.18
CA GLY A 9 4.59 0.45 4.35
C GLY A 9 3.26 1.18 4.17
N VAL A 10 2.89 2.06 5.10
CA VAL A 10 1.63 2.81 5.03
C VAL A 10 1.89 4.30 5.16
N CYS A 11 1.25 5.12 4.32
CA CYS A 11 1.29 6.58 4.46
C CYS A 11 -0.04 7.23 4.05
N LEU A 12 -0.26 8.45 4.53
CA LEU A 12 -1.33 9.33 4.05
C LEU A 12 -0.83 10.12 2.83
N LEU A 13 -1.63 10.20 1.77
CA LEU A 13 -1.38 11.07 0.62
C LEU A 13 -2.70 11.68 0.15
N GLY A 14 -2.83 13.00 0.31
CA GLY A 14 -4.12 13.68 0.17
C GLY A 14 -5.11 13.16 1.22
N ASP A 15 -6.32 12.81 0.78
CA ASP A 15 -7.41 12.32 1.65
C ASP A 15 -7.51 10.78 1.69
N ARG A 16 -6.47 10.08 1.22
CA ARG A 16 -6.46 8.61 1.10
C ARG A 16 -5.26 7.99 1.81
N LEU A 17 -5.48 6.79 2.36
CA LEU A 17 -4.43 5.99 2.99
C LEU A 17 -3.87 5.01 1.97
N TYR A 18 -2.55 4.93 1.83
CA TYR A 18 -1.89 4.05 0.87
C TYR A 18 -1.17 2.91 1.60
N ALA A 19 -1.47 1.67 1.23
CA ALA A 19 -0.76 0.48 1.63
C ALA A 19 0.18 0.04 0.49
N VAL A 20 1.49 0.07 0.73
CA VAL A 20 2.53 -0.08 -0.29
C VAL A 20 3.35 -1.34 -0.03
N GLY A 21 3.20 -2.33 -0.91
CA GLY A 21 3.94 -3.59 -0.84
C GLY A 21 3.55 -4.46 0.37
N GLY A 22 4.53 -5.13 0.97
CA GLY A 22 4.37 -6.10 2.05
C GLY A 22 4.67 -7.53 1.62
N TYR A 23 4.35 -8.50 2.47
CA TYR A 23 4.49 -9.93 2.22
C TYR A 23 3.19 -10.65 2.56
N ASP A 24 2.66 -11.48 1.65
CA ASP A 24 1.38 -12.18 1.86
C ASP A 24 1.51 -13.56 2.50
N GLY A 25 2.73 -13.96 2.88
CA GLY A 25 3.04 -15.31 3.33
C GLY A 25 3.62 -16.20 2.23
N THR A 26 3.66 -15.73 0.98
CA THR A 26 4.25 -16.46 -0.15
C THR A 26 5.17 -15.57 -0.99
N VAL A 27 4.74 -14.36 -1.37
CA VAL A 27 5.51 -13.45 -2.23
C VAL A 27 5.60 -12.04 -1.64
N TYR A 28 6.71 -11.35 -1.95
CA TYR A 28 6.80 -9.91 -1.72
C TYR A 28 5.87 -9.19 -2.70
N LEU A 29 4.97 -8.39 -2.16
CA LEU A 29 3.96 -7.69 -2.93
C LEU A 29 4.57 -6.45 -3.58
N ASN A 30 4.31 -6.29 -4.88
CA ASN A 30 4.52 -5.03 -5.59
C ASN A 30 3.22 -4.20 -5.71
N THR A 31 2.09 -4.76 -5.26
CA THR A 31 0.80 -4.08 -5.32
C THR A 31 0.74 -2.94 -4.31
N VAL A 32 0.03 -1.88 -4.71
CA VAL A 32 -0.28 -0.74 -3.87
C VAL A 32 -1.80 -0.55 -3.89
N GLU A 33 -2.38 -0.34 -2.72
CA GLU A 33 -3.82 -0.09 -2.58
C GLU A 33 -4.04 1.23 -1.85
N ALA A 34 -5.07 1.97 -2.28
CA ALA A 34 -5.51 3.21 -1.66
C ALA A 34 -6.89 3.00 -1.03
N TYR A 35 -7.03 3.34 0.25
CA TYR A 35 -8.28 3.39 0.97
C TYR A 35 -8.93 4.76 0.80
N ASP A 36 -10.19 4.75 0.38
CA ASP A 36 -11.05 5.93 0.38
C ASP A 36 -12.03 5.86 1.57
N PRO A 37 -11.90 6.76 2.57
CA PRO A 37 -12.78 6.76 3.73
C PRO A 37 -14.23 7.18 3.41
N GLN A 38 -14.49 7.83 2.27
CA GLN A 38 -15.84 8.25 1.88
C GLN A 38 -16.66 7.08 1.36
N THR A 39 -16.04 6.16 0.62
CA THR A 39 -16.69 4.95 0.11
C THR A 39 -16.46 3.73 0.99
N ASN A 40 -15.51 3.82 1.94
CA ASN A 40 -15.05 2.71 2.77
C ASN A 40 -14.51 1.54 1.94
N GLU A 41 -13.76 1.84 0.88
CA GLU A 41 -13.25 0.84 -0.04
C GLU A 41 -11.75 0.98 -0.26
N TRP A 42 -11.10 -0.16 -0.51
CA TRP A 42 -9.73 -0.24 -0.97
C TRP A 42 -9.70 -0.50 -2.47
N THR A 43 -8.91 0.28 -3.20
CA THR A 43 -8.72 0.13 -4.64
C THR A 43 -7.25 -0.01 -4.98
N GLN A 44 -6.91 -0.94 -5.86
CA GLN A 44 -5.54 -1.09 -6.36
C GLN A 44 -5.16 0.13 -7.22
N VAL A 45 -3.96 0.67 -6.98
CA VAL A 45 -3.38 1.80 -7.73
C VAL A 45 -2.09 1.36 -8.44
N ALA A 46 -1.32 2.32 -8.97
CA ALA A 46 -0.07 2.04 -9.65
C ALA A 46 0.88 1.20 -8.77
N PRO A 47 1.38 0.04 -9.26
CA PRO A 47 2.23 -0.84 -8.48
C PRO A 47 3.67 -0.32 -8.42
N LEU A 48 4.45 -0.92 -7.53
CA LEU A 48 5.91 -0.81 -7.52
C LEU A 48 6.51 -1.61 -8.68
N CYS A 49 7.72 -1.22 -9.11
CA CYS A 49 8.48 -1.98 -10.11
C CYS A 49 8.88 -3.38 -9.62
N LEU A 50 9.12 -3.53 -8.31
CA LEU A 50 9.51 -4.80 -7.67
C LEU A 50 8.80 -4.94 -6.33
N GLY A 51 8.49 -6.18 -5.94
CA GLY A 51 7.91 -6.49 -4.65
C GLY A 51 8.89 -6.20 -3.51
N ARG A 52 8.40 -5.61 -2.42
CA ARG A 52 9.21 -5.29 -1.23
C ARG A 52 8.38 -5.33 0.04
N ALA A 53 9.02 -5.64 1.17
CA ALA A 53 8.47 -5.58 2.51
C ALA A 53 9.47 -4.89 3.47
N GLY A 54 8.99 -4.36 4.59
CA GLY A 54 9.83 -3.72 5.62
C GLY A 54 10.33 -2.31 5.26
N ALA A 55 9.77 -1.69 4.22
CA ALA A 55 10.17 -0.35 3.79
C ALA A 55 9.41 0.75 4.57
N CYS A 56 10.10 1.81 4.97
CA CYS A 56 9.46 3.05 5.41
C CYS A 56 8.89 3.81 4.20
N VAL A 57 7.70 4.38 4.33
CA VAL A 57 7.03 5.17 3.29
C VAL A 57 6.73 6.55 3.84
N VAL A 58 7.11 7.59 3.09
CA VAL A 58 6.86 8.99 3.45
C VAL A 58 6.17 9.69 2.30
N ALA A 59 5.18 10.53 2.61
CA ALA A 59 4.62 11.48 1.66
C ALA A 59 5.36 12.80 1.79
N VAL A 60 5.83 13.34 0.67
CA VAL A 60 6.52 14.64 0.63
C VAL A 60 5.59 15.65 -0.02
N LYS A 61 5.35 16.77 0.67
CA LYS A 61 4.69 17.92 0.08
C LYS A 61 5.76 18.81 -0.51
N LEU A 62 5.71 19.03 -1.83
CA LEU A 62 6.56 19.98 -2.53
C LEU A 62 6.04 21.41 -2.32
#